data_AF-W9XQ14-F1
#
_entry.id   AF-W9XQ14-F1
#
_cell.length_a   1.000
_cell.length_b   1.000
_cell.length_c   1.000
_cell.angle_alpha   90.00
_cell.angle_beta   90.00
_cell.angle_gamma   90.00
#
_symmetry.space_group_name_H-M   'P 1'
#
loop_
_entity.id
_entity.type
_entity.pdbx_description
1 polymer ?
#
loop_
_entity_poly.entity_id
_entity_poly.type
_entity_poly.pdbx_seq_one_letter_code
_entity_poly.pdbx_strand_id
1 'polypeptide(L)'
;MQHSNPMRIVFRFPVTYELEEEAIVMRFFTLFGRDPHDDCFSHLMAPSESSTKMHIILDMYCKTFPEVNLDTMEYEVFKVKKNNELYETISLSSVS
;
A
#
# COMPACT_ATOMS: atom_id res chain seq x y z
N MET A 1 -10.33 -20.63 -6.87
CA MET A 1 -10.02 -19.20 -6.66
C MET A 1 -8.91 -19.18 -5.63
N GLN A 2 -7.75 -18.61 -5.96
CA GLN A 2 -6.67 -18.50 -4.98
C GLN A 2 -7.13 -17.47 -3.95
N HIS A 3 -7.44 -17.93 -2.74
CA HIS A 3 -7.68 -17.03 -1.62
C HIS A 3 -6.33 -16.40 -1.29
N SER A 4 -6.13 -15.17 -1.72
CA SER A 4 -5.01 -14.35 -1.29
C SER A 4 -5.29 -13.90 0.14
N ASN A 5 -4.34 -14.10 1.05
CA ASN A 5 -4.47 -13.62 2.42
C ASN A 5 -4.56 -12.08 2.44
N PRO A 6 -5.28 -11.49 3.42
CA PRO A 6 -5.26 -10.05 3.64
C PRO A 6 -3.85 -9.53 3.80
N MET A 7 -3.57 -8.40 3.15
CA MET A 7 -2.24 -7.80 3.17
C MET A 7 -2.36 -6.29 3.00
N ARG A 8 -1.46 -5.57 3.66
CA ARG A 8 -1.32 -4.12 3.53
C ARG A 8 -0.13 -3.78 2.64
N ILE A 9 -0.33 -2.86 1.71
CA ILE A 9 0.76 -2.27 0.94
C ILE A 9 0.89 -0.80 1.36
N VAL A 10 2.10 -0.39 1.71
CA VAL A 10 2.41 0.99 2.11
C VAL A 10 3.29 1.64 1.05
N PHE A 11 2.75 2.62 0.33
CA PHE A 11 3.54 3.43 -0.59
C PHE A 11 4.06 4.65 0.13
N ARG A 12 5.38 4.85 0.15
CA ARG A 12 6.03 6.03 0.73
C ARG A 12 6.57 6.94 -0.37
N PHE A 13 6.14 8.20 -0.38
CA PHE A 13 6.45 9.13 -1.46
C PHE A 13 6.60 10.59 -0.97
N PRO A 14 7.27 11.48 -1.73
CA PRO A 14 7.33 12.91 -1.43
C PRO A 14 5.96 13.57 -1.56
N VAL A 15 5.63 14.56 -0.71
CA VAL A 15 4.37 15.33 -0.78
C VAL A 15 4.03 15.89 -2.16
N THR A 16 5.03 16.14 -3.02
CA THR A 16 4.82 16.61 -4.39
C THR A 16 4.01 15.64 -5.26
N TYR A 17 3.86 14.37 -4.87
CA TYR A 17 3.07 13.36 -5.59
C TYR A 17 1.71 13.09 -4.94
N GLU A 18 1.22 13.98 -4.07
CA GLU A 18 -0.08 13.85 -3.39
C GLU A 18 -1.24 13.56 -4.34
N LEU A 19 -1.25 14.19 -5.51
CA LEU A 19 -2.31 14.04 -6.51
C LEU A 19 -2.16 12.77 -7.38
N GLU A 20 -1.14 11.95 -7.14
CA GLU A 20 -0.82 10.77 -7.96
C GLU A 20 -1.27 9.44 -7.32
N GLU A 21 -2.15 9.45 -6.31
CA GLU A 21 -2.60 8.25 -5.59
C GLU A 21 -3.09 7.13 -6.53
N GLU A 22 -4.05 7.43 -7.41
CA GLU A 22 -4.59 6.45 -8.36
C GLU A 22 -3.50 5.92 -9.31
N ALA A 23 -2.60 6.79 -9.77
CA ALA A 23 -1.51 6.41 -10.67
C ALA A 23 -0.48 5.49 -9.99
N ILE A 24 -0.18 5.75 -8.71
CA ILE A 24 0.73 4.93 -7.89
C ILE A 24 0.12 3.53 -7.67
N VAL A 25 -1.14 3.46 -7.27
CA VAL A 25 -1.86 2.20 -7.01
C VAL A 25 -2.02 1.38 -8.30
N MET A 26 -2.47 1.99 -9.39
CA MET A 26 -2.61 1.32 -10.69
C MET A 26 -1.26 0.79 -11.21
N ARG A 27 -0.17 1.54 -10.99
CA ARG A 27 1.17 1.10 -11.37
C ARG A 27 1.63 -0.11 -10.58
N PHE A 28 1.32 -0.17 -9.28
CA PHE A 28 1.58 -1.36 -8.47
C PHE A 28 0.85 -2.59 -9.02
N PHE A 29 -0.45 -2.50 -9.28
CA PHE A 29 -1.20 -3.62 -9.85
C PHE A 29 -0.64 -4.07 -11.20
N THR A 30 -0.26 -3.12 -12.06
CA THR A 30 0.33 -3.41 -13.37
C THR A 30 1.67 -4.14 -13.26
N LEU A 31 2.54 -3.74 -12.31
CA LEU A 31 3.88 -4.31 -12.17
C LEU A 31 3.89 -5.67 -11.47
N PHE A 32 3.03 -5.86 -10.47
CA PHE A 32 3.04 -7.05 -9.62
C PHE A 32 1.92 -8.05 -9.92
N GLY A 33 0.93 -7.67 -10.76
CA GLY A 33 -0.19 -8.55 -11.13
C GLY A 33 -1.13 -8.86 -9.97
N ARG A 34 -1.20 -7.98 -8.96
CA ARG A 34 -1.94 -8.17 -7.69
C ARG A 34 -3.20 -7.30 -7.62
N ASP A 35 -4.00 -7.25 -8.69
CA ASP A 35 -5.25 -6.49 -8.71
C ASP A 35 -6.38 -7.29 -7.99
N PRO A 36 -6.85 -6.86 -6.80
CA PRO A 36 -7.94 -7.50 -6.09
C PRO A 36 -9.32 -7.05 -6.58
N HIS A 37 -9.39 -6.34 -7.71
CA HIS A 37 -10.57 -5.69 -8.26
C HIS A 37 -11.19 -4.71 -7.25
N ASP A 38 -12.40 -5.00 -6.78
CA ASP A 38 -13.09 -4.15 -5.82
C ASP A 38 -12.72 -4.48 -4.37
N ASP A 39 -11.94 -5.53 -4.11
CA ASP A 39 -11.51 -5.92 -2.76
C ASP A 39 -10.19 -5.24 -2.34
N CYS A 40 -10.12 -3.93 -2.53
CA CYS A 40 -9.10 -3.09 -1.91
C CYS A 40 -9.65 -1.74 -1.47
N PHE A 41 -8.97 -1.15 -0.48
CA PHE A 41 -9.25 0.20 -0.02
C PHE A 41 -7.93 0.98 0.10
N SER A 42 -7.87 2.20 -0.45
CA SER A 42 -6.72 3.09 -0.31
C SER A 42 -7.01 4.23 0.67
N HIS A 43 -6.04 4.53 1.54
CA HIS A 43 -6.05 5.67 2.45
C HIS A 43 -4.80 6.51 2.25
N LEU A 44 -4.99 7.76 1.83
CA LEU A 44 -3.92 8.76 1.82
C LEU A 44 -3.67 9.28 3.25
N MET A 45 -2.43 9.14 3.71
CA MET A 45 -1.98 9.63 5.00
C MET A 45 -1.00 10.80 4.83
N ALA A 46 -1.33 11.91 5.49
CA ALA A 46 -0.46 13.06 5.61
C ALA A 46 0.88 12.68 6.29
N PRO A 47 1.94 13.46 6.06
CA PRO A 47 3.20 13.25 6.76
C PRO A 47 3.02 13.46 8.27
N SER A 48 3.78 12.73 9.09
CA SER A 48 3.97 13.13 10.49
C SER A 48 4.68 14.49 10.56
N GLU A 49 4.55 15.21 11.67
CA GLU A 49 5.10 16.58 11.85
C GLU A 49 6.62 16.70 11.55
N SER A 50 7.35 15.58 11.59
CA SER A 50 8.79 15.49 11.34
C SER A 50 9.18 14.94 9.95
N SER A 51 8.22 14.62 9.08
CA SER A 51 8.45 13.95 7.80
C SER A 51 7.99 14.81 6.62
N THR A 52 8.74 14.78 5.51
CA THR A 52 8.30 15.33 4.21
C THR A 52 7.67 14.26 3.30
N LYS A 53 7.44 13.07 3.85
CA LYS A 53 6.94 11.90 3.13
C LYS A 53 5.50 11.61 3.51
N MET A 54 4.65 11.51 2.50
CA MET A 54 3.29 10.99 2.59
C MET A 54 3.29 9.47 2.45
N HIS A 55 2.18 8.88 2.86
CA HIS A 55 1.95 7.45 2.72
C HIS A 55 0.58 7.19 2.06
N ILE A 56 0.49 6.18 1.20
CA ILE A 56 -0.78 5.58 0.81
C ILE A 56 -0.79 4.20 1.43
N ILE A 57 -1.81 3.92 2.23
CA ILE A 57 -2.09 2.60 2.78
C ILE A 57 -3.09 1.93 1.85
N LEU A 58 -2.72 0.82 1.24
CA LEU A 58 -3.58 0.02 0.38
C LEU A 58 -3.85 -1.32 1.07
N ASP A 59 -5.04 -1.48 1.60
CA ASP A 59 -5.49 -2.71 2.24
C ASP A 59 -6.16 -3.60 1.20
N MET A 60 -5.61 -4.80 1.01
CA MET A 60 -6.05 -5.76 0.00
C MET A 60 -6.76 -6.95 0.65
N TYR A 61 -7.81 -7.43 0.00
CA TYR A 61 -8.59 -8.62 0.38
C TYR A 61 -9.35 -8.48 1.71
N CYS A 62 -9.67 -7.27 2.16
CA CYS A 62 -10.35 -7.07 3.45
C CYS A 62 -11.87 -7.33 3.41
N LYS A 63 -12.54 -7.19 2.26
CA LYS A 63 -13.97 -7.54 2.10
C LYS A 63 -14.17 -9.05 2.20
N THR A 64 -13.25 -9.84 1.64
CA THR A 64 -13.31 -11.31 1.73
C THR A 64 -12.90 -11.84 3.10
N PHE A 65 -12.18 -11.06 3.91
CA PHE A 65 -11.74 -11.41 5.26
C PHE A 65 -12.13 -10.33 6.29
N PRO A 66 -13.43 -10.18 6.61
CA PRO A 66 -13.93 -9.09 7.46
C PRO A 66 -13.46 -9.16 8.92
N GLU A 67 -12.95 -10.32 9.36
CA GLU A 67 -12.41 -10.52 10.71
C GLU A 67 -10.92 -10.19 10.83
N VAL A 68 -10.29 -9.69 9.75
CA VAL A 68 -8.87 -9.35 9.78
C VAL A 68 -8.57 -8.26 10.81
N ASN A 69 -7.58 -8.51 11.65
CA ASN A 69 -7.04 -7.49 12.54
C ASN A 69 -6.03 -6.62 11.78
N LEU A 70 -6.45 -5.39 11.45
CA LEU A 70 -5.65 -4.42 10.71
C LEU A 70 -4.38 -3.97 11.45
N ASP A 71 -4.31 -4.15 12.77
CA ASP A 71 -3.15 -3.79 13.59
C ASP A 71 -2.04 -4.84 13.50
N THR A 72 -2.40 -6.10 13.21
CA THR A 72 -1.46 -7.22 13.11
C THR A 72 -1.24 -7.71 11.68
N MET A 73 -1.89 -7.07 10.71
CA MET A 73 -1.81 -7.44 9.30
C MET A 73 -0.39 -7.26 8.76
N GLU A 74 0.11 -8.25 8.03
CA GLU A 74 1.39 -8.16 7.36
C GLU A 74 1.35 -7.02 6.33
N TYR A 75 2.47 -6.30 6.21
CA TYR A 75 2.59 -5.20 5.28
C TYR A 75 3.90 -5.18 4.51
N GLU A 76 3.82 -4.82 3.22
CA GLU A 76 4.97 -4.54 2.37
C GLU A 76 5.11 -3.03 2.16
N VAL A 77 6.35 -2.53 2.07
CA VAL A 77 6.61 -1.09 1.87
C VAL A 77 7.28 -0.86 0.52
N PHE A 78 6.69 0.02 -0.28
CA PHE A 78 7.22 0.46 -1.57
C PHE A 78 7.60 1.93 -1.50
N LYS A 79 8.83 2.26 -1.93
CA LYS A 79 9.23 3.65 -2.13
C LYS A 79 8.87 4.06 -3.54
N VAL A 80 8.10 5.14 -3.67
CA VAL A 80 7.79 5.76 -4.96
C VAL A 80 8.85 6.82 -5.27
N LYS A 81 9.49 6.70 -6.42
CA LYS A 81 10.38 7.73 -6.99
C LYS A 81 9.70 8.42 -8.16
N LYS A 82 10.35 9.47 -8.65
CA LYS A 82 9.94 10.26 -9.83
C LYS A 82 9.56 9.33 -10.99
N ASN A 83 8.51 9.69 -11.73
CA ASN A 83 7.91 8.89 -12.80
C ASN A 83 7.21 7.60 -12.33
N ASN A 84 6.75 7.55 -11.07
CA ASN A 84 6.04 6.42 -10.49
C ASN A 84 6.83 5.11 -10.54
N GLU A 85 8.16 5.21 -10.44
CA GLU A 85 9.03 4.06 -10.26
C GLU A 85 8.87 3.52 -8.84
N LEU A 86 8.42 2.27 -8.73
CA LEU A 86 8.22 1.58 -7.46
C LEU A 86 9.44 0.70 -7.15
N TYR A 87 10.02 0.91 -5.98
CA TYR A 87 11.09 0.06 -5.44
C TYR A 87 10.58 -0.61 -4.17
N GLU A 88 10.44 -1.93 -4.23
CA GLU A 88 10.19 -2.75 -3.05
C GLU A 88 11.33 -2.51 -2.07
N THR A 89 10.98 -1.99 -0.89
CA THR A 89 11.90 -1.89 0.23
C THR A 89 11.43 -2.95 1.20
N ILE A 90 11.90 -4.19 1.01
CA ILE A 90 11.54 -5.38 1.82
C ILE A 90 11.27 -4.95 3.27
N SER A 91 10.10 -5.32 3.81
CA SER A 91 9.81 -5.15 5.22
C SER A 91 9.12 -6.39 5.79
N LEU A 92 9.78 -7.00 6.77
CA LEU A 92 9.23 -8.03 7.66
C LEU A 92 9.44 -7.53 9.08
N SER A 93 8.35 -7.24 9.79
CA SER A 93 8.10 -7.76 11.13
C SER A 93 6.72 -7.28 11.62
N SER A 94 5.85 -8.23 11.92
CA SER A 94 4.83 -8.08 12.95
C SER A 94 5.51 -7.55 14.21
N VAL A 95 5.01 -6.43 14.75
CA VAL A 95 5.47 -5.96 16.05
C VAL A 95 4.89 -6.92 17.08
N SER A 96 5.75 -7.78 17.65
CA SER A 96 5.50 -8.62 18.82
C SER A 96 5.24 -7.79 20.07
#